data_AF-A0A9P1I8X5-F1
#
_entry.id   AF-A0A9P1I8X5-F1
#
_cell.length_a   1.000
_cell.length_b   1.000
_cell.length_c   1.000
_cell.angle_alpha   90.00
_cell.angle_beta   90.00
_cell.angle_gamma   90.00
#
_symmetry.space_group_name_H-M   'P 1'
#
loop_
_entity.id
_entity.type
_entity.pdbx_description
1 polymer ?
#
loop_
_entity_poly.entity_id
_entity_poly.type
_entity_poly.pdbx_seq_one_letter_code
_entity_poly.pdbx_strand_id
1 'polypeptide(L)'
;MDVDRLMKDLTIEQLESIQQDLETKMEGKRESLREMVGRRYRDVLEASSEVRNVCALADKLTVDIANTRVNYQSQHIRNGSKDEQRAGEHFLAVNYLISNIGSDDGEPLDDVVSLCMVEHLQKQLISNHASLMIHKIARVLTGRIVATRSELEEFNTSTLSDISRSDWAVNQLTAIAILQTKDISQLLDLYLEKRFEYIKHLIEDSATILSVVEEIKKTLSVVEELFVHGELQHSIQSVCNGQYKCELIREMCADQAYSFEKNN
;
A
#
# COMPACT_ATOMS: atom_id res chain seq x y z
N MET A 1 -30.85 53.76 -0.33
CA MET A 1 -30.43 55.17 -0.36
C MET A 1 -31.67 56.02 -0.24
N ASP A 2 -31.63 57.05 0.59
CA ASP A 2 -32.76 57.93 0.85
C ASP A 2 -32.74 59.09 -0.18
N VAL A 3 -33.63 59.02 -1.17
CA VAL A 3 -33.62 59.90 -2.37
C VAL A 3 -33.81 61.37 -1.99
N ASP A 4 -34.62 61.61 -0.96
CA ASP A 4 -34.99 62.95 -0.48
C ASP A 4 -33.82 63.68 0.20
N ARG A 5 -32.83 62.95 0.74
CA ARG A 5 -31.59 63.55 1.25
C ARG A 5 -30.62 63.92 0.14
N LEU A 6 -30.51 63.09 -0.89
CA LEU A 6 -29.66 63.38 -2.05
C LEU A 6 -30.08 64.66 -2.78
N MET A 7 -31.39 64.91 -2.88
CA MET A 7 -31.92 66.12 -3.53
C MET A 7 -31.73 67.41 -2.72
N LYS A 8 -31.45 67.33 -1.41
CA LYS A 8 -31.20 68.50 -0.55
C LYS A 8 -29.73 68.88 -0.46
N ASP A 9 -28.85 67.89 -0.47
CA ASP A 9 -27.43 68.09 -0.13
C ASP A 9 -26.51 68.22 -1.35
N LEU A 10 -27.00 67.94 -2.57
CA LEU A 10 -26.22 67.91 -3.81
C LEU A 10 -26.80 68.86 -4.87
N THR A 11 -25.92 69.43 -5.71
CA THR A 11 -26.36 70.25 -6.85
C THR A 11 -26.89 69.37 -7.99
N ILE A 12 -27.68 69.96 -8.89
CA ILE A 12 -28.27 69.24 -10.04
C ILE A 12 -27.17 68.59 -10.91
N GLU A 13 -26.05 69.29 -11.13
CA GLU A 13 -24.90 68.75 -11.87
C GLU A 13 -24.25 67.53 -11.17
N GLN A 14 -24.21 67.52 -9.84
CA GLN A 14 -23.71 66.38 -9.07
C GLN A 14 -24.67 65.18 -9.14
N LEU A 15 -25.98 65.44 -9.16
CA LEU A 15 -27.01 64.40 -9.35
C LEU A 15 -26.95 63.79 -10.76
N GLU A 16 -26.75 64.61 -11.80
CA GLU A 16 -26.57 64.13 -13.17
C GLU A 16 -25.29 63.30 -13.32
N SER A 17 -24.18 63.73 -12.71
CA SER A 17 -22.94 62.96 -12.69
C SER A 17 -23.11 61.62 -11.95
N ILE A 18 -23.81 61.61 -10.80
CA ILE A 18 -24.10 60.38 -10.05
C ILE A 18 -25.01 59.45 -10.87
N GLN A 19 -26.00 59.98 -11.58
CA GLN A 19 -26.87 59.19 -12.45
C GLN A 19 -26.08 58.55 -13.59
N GLN A 20 -25.23 59.32 -14.27
CA GLN A 20 -24.40 58.81 -15.37
C GLN A 20 -23.41 57.73 -14.89
N ASP A 21 -22.81 57.93 -13.71
CA ASP A 21 -21.95 56.94 -13.06
C ASP A 21 -22.72 55.67 -12.68
N LEU A 22 -23.95 55.81 -12.18
CA LEU A 22 -24.81 54.69 -11.82
C LEU A 22 -25.24 53.90 -13.05
N GLU A 23 -25.61 54.57 -14.14
CA GLU A 23 -25.96 53.93 -15.42
C GLU A 23 -24.75 53.16 -15.99
N THR A 24 -23.57 53.76 -15.96
CA THR A 24 -22.33 53.10 -16.43
C THR A 24 -21.98 51.88 -15.56
N LYS A 25 -22.09 52.01 -14.23
CA LYS A 25 -21.86 50.88 -13.30
C LYS A 25 -22.92 49.79 -13.44
N MET A 26 -24.17 50.16 -13.69
CA MET A 26 -25.26 49.21 -13.94
C MET A 26 -25.01 48.42 -15.21
N GLU A 27 -24.64 49.07 -16.31
CA GLU A 27 -24.36 48.39 -17.56
C GLU A 27 -23.12 47.49 -17.46
N GLY A 28 -22.07 47.95 -16.76
CA GLY A 28 -20.89 47.13 -16.48
C GLY A 28 -21.22 45.89 -15.63
N LYS A 29 -22.06 46.02 -14.61
CA LYS A 29 -22.53 44.87 -13.81
C LYS A 29 -23.41 43.92 -14.63
N ARG A 30 -24.25 44.45 -15.52
CA ARG A 30 -25.11 43.66 -16.41
C ARG A 30 -24.29 42.78 -17.33
N GLU A 31 -23.25 43.33 -17.95
CA GLU A 31 -22.37 42.57 -18.83
C GLU A 31 -21.49 41.58 -18.04
N SER A 32 -20.97 41.97 -16.87
CA SER A 32 -20.23 41.05 -15.99
C SER A 32 -21.08 39.86 -15.54
N LEU A 33 -22.35 40.08 -15.20
CA LEU A 33 -23.28 39.01 -14.83
C LEU A 33 -23.54 38.08 -16.03
N ARG A 34 -23.70 38.64 -17.24
CA ARG A 34 -23.88 37.87 -18.46
C ARG A 34 -22.68 36.97 -18.74
N GLU A 35 -21.46 37.48 -18.60
CA GLU A 35 -20.25 36.68 -18.77
C GLU A 35 -20.12 35.59 -17.70
N MET A 36 -20.36 35.92 -16.43
CA MET A 36 -20.26 34.97 -15.31
C MET A 36 -21.24 33.81 -15.49
N VAL A 37 -22.49 34.11 -15.81
CA VAL A 37 -23.52 33.09 -16.07
C VAL A 37 -23.18 32.29 -17.32
N GLY A 38 -22.70 32.94 -18.40
CA GLY A 38 -22.28 32.27 -19.62
C GLY A 38 -21.11 31.31 -19.43
N ARG A 39 -20.11 31.66 -18.60
CA ARG A 39 -19.02 30.75 -18.20
C ARG A 39 -19.57 29.56 -17.42
N ARG A 40 -20.36 29.82 -16.38
CA ARG A 40 -20.91 28.76 -15.52
C ARG A 40 -21.81 27.77 -16.29
N TYR A 41 -22.57 28.24 -17.28
CA TYR A 41 -23.32 27.35 -18.17
C TYR A 41 -22.41 26.49 -19.04
N ARG A 42 -21.31 27.03 -19.57
CA ARG A 42 -20.33 26.24 -20.33
C ARG A 42 -19.66 25.21 -19.45
N ASP A 43 -19.23 25.58 -18.25
CA ASP A 43 -18.58 24.66 -17.31
C ASP A 43 -19.50 23.49 -16.96
N VAL A 44 -20.80 23.75 -16.73
CA VAL A 44 -21.80 22.70 -16.47
C VAL A 44 -22.03 21.80 -17.68
N LEU A 45 -22.06 22.37 -18.89
CA LEU A 45 -22.22 21.60 -20.12
C LEU A 45 -21.00 20.73 -20.40
N GLU A 46 -19.80 21.25 -20.18
CA GLU A 46 -18.54 20.53 -20.35
C GLU A 46 -18.46 19.37 -19.35
N ALA A 47 -18.69 19.63 -18.06
CA ALA A 47 -18.77 18.60 -17.03
C ALA A 47 -19.83 17.52 -17.36
N SER A 48 -21.00 17.92 -17.85
CA SER A 48 -22.03 16.96 -18.26
C SER A 48 -21.60 16.10 -19.47
N SER A 49 -20.80 16.66 -20.38
CA SER A 49 -20.29 15.92 -21.53
C SER A 49 -19.18 14.94 -21.14
N GLU A 50 -18.32 15.33 -20.19
CA GLU A 50 -17.32 14.44 -19.60
C GLU A 50 -17.96 13.28 -18.84
N VAL A 51 -18.98 13.54 -18.02
CA VAL A 51 -19.72 12.47 -17.31
C VAL A 51 -20.33 11.49 -18.31
N ARG A 52 -20.90 11.97 -19.42
CA ARG A 52 -21.45 11.09 -20.46
C ARG A 52 -20.37 10.23 -21.12
N ASN A 53 -19.19 10.80 -21.37
CA ASN A 53 -18.04 10.04 -21.88
C ASN A 53 -17.57 8.98 -20.89
N VAL A 54 -17.51 9.31 -19.59
CA VAL A 54 -17.14 8.35 -18.54
C VAL A 54 -18.15 7.21 -18.48
N CYS A 55 -19.46 7.49 -18.53
CA CYS A 55 -20.49 6.45 -18.60
C CYS A 55 -20.33 5.55 -19.83
N ALA A 56 -20.08 6.13 -21.01
CA ALA A 56 -19.87 5.35 -22.23
C ALA A 56 -18.61 4.45 -22.15
N LEU A 57 -17.54 4.92 -21.52
CA LEU A 57 -16.35 4.11 -21.26
C LEU A 57 -16.63 2.98 -20.27
N ALA A 58 -17.41 3.23 -19.22
CA ALA A 58 -17.80 2.22 -18.25
C ALA A 58 -18.68 1.12 -18.88
N ASP A 59 -19.62 1.51 -19.75
CA ASP A 59 -20.46 0.57 -20.50
C ASP A 59 -19.61 -0.28 -21.44
N LYS A 60 -18.66 0.35 -22.16
CA LYS A 60 -17.72 -0.38 -23.02
C LYS A 60 -16.87 -1.37 -22.21
N LEU A 61 -16.33 -0.95 -21.07
CA LEU A 61 -15.56 -1.83 -20.18
C LEU A 61 -16.42 -3.01 -19.70
N THR A 62 -17.68 -2.77 -19.35
CA THR A 62 -18.62 -3.82 -18.92
C THR A 62 -18.84 -4.84 -20.03
N VAL A 63 -19.03 -4.38 -21.27
CA VAL A 63 -19.15 -5.24 -22.46
C VAL A 63 -17.86 -6.01 -22.72
N ASP A 64 -16.70 -5.35 -22.63
CA ASP A 64 -15.39 -5.98 -22.82
C ASP A 64 -15.12 -7.07 -21.76
N ILE A 65 -15.50 -6.84 -20.50
CA ILE A 65 -15.44 -7.84 -19.43
C ILE A 65 -16.39 -9.01 -19.71
N ALA A 66 -17.64 -8.73 -20.12
CA ALA A 66 -18.61 -9.77 -20.44
C ALA A 66 -18.14 -10.63 -21.62
N ASN A 67 -17.60 -10.01 -22.67
CA ASN A 67 -17.02 -10.70 -23.82
C ASN A 67 -15.77 -11.51 -23.43
N THR A 68 -14.93 -10.99 -22.54
CA THR A 68 -13.77 -11.72 -22.01
C THR A 68 -14.22 -12.96 -21.25
N ARG A 69 -15.27 -12.86 -20.42
CA ARG A 69 -15.85 -13.99 -19.68
C ARG A 69 -16.42 -15.06 -20.61
N VAL A 70 -17.17 -14.65 -21.64
CA VAL A 70 -17.73 -15.57 -22.64
C VAL A 70 -16.62 -16.24 -23.45
N ASN A 71 -15.58 -15.50 -23.85
CA ASN A 71 -14.42 -16.06 -24.55
C ASN A 71 -13.63 -17.05 -23.68
N TYR A 72 -13.53 -16.78 -22.37
CA TYR A 72 -12.89 -17.68 -21.40
C TYR A 72 -13.68 -18.98 -21.20
N GLN A 73 -15.01 -18.91 -21.21
CA GLN A 73 -15.89 -20.09 -21.10
C GLN A 73 -16.03 -20.88 -22.41
N SER A 74 -15.92 -20.19 -23.56
CA SER A 74 -16.12 -20.78 -24.89
C SER A 74 -14.83 -21.37 -25.48
N GLN A 75 -13.67 -20.91 -25.02
CA GLN A 75 -12.46 -21.70 -25.18
C GLN A 75 -12.54 -22.83 -24.17
N HIS A 76 -12.80 -24.05 -24.65
CA HIS A 76 -12.21 -25.24 -24.02
C HIS A 76 -10.81 -24.84 -23.56
N ILE A 77 -10.58 -24.87 -22.24
CA ILE A 77 -9.29 -24.64 -21.59
C ILE A 77 -8.24 -25.10 -22.59
N ARG A 78 -7.53 -24.14 -23.21
CA ARG A 78 -6.43 -24.49 -24.09
C ARG A 78 -5.58 -25.41 -23.23
N ASN A 79 -5.47 -26.67 -23.64
CA ASN A 79 -4.48 -27.59 -23.13
C ASN A 79 -3.12 -26.99 -23.51
N GLY A 80 -2.72 -25.92 -22.83
CA GLY A 80 -1.33 -25.55 -22.72
C GLY A 80 -0.60 -26.78 -22.18
N SER A 81 0.69 -26.89 -22.47
CA SER A 81 1.48 -27.92 -21.80
C SER A 81 1.22 -27.82 -20.29
N LYS A 82 1.23 -28.95 -19.56
CA LYS A 82 1.16 -28.93 -18.09
C LYS A 82 2.17 -27.94 -17.49
N ASP A 83 3.27 -27.69 -18.20
CA ASP A 83 4.29 -26.71 -17.83
C ASP A 83 3.83 -25.25 -17.98
N GLU A 84 3.00 -24.91 -18.96
CA GLU A 84 2.46 -23.55 -19.13
C GLU A 84 1.37 -23.26 -18.09
N GLN A 85 0.56 -24.27 -17.75
CA GLN A 85 -0.44 -24.14 -16.67
C GLN A 85 0.25 -23.93 -15.32
N ARG A 86 1.27 -24.73 -14.99
CA ARG A 86 2.07 -24.56 -13.76
C ARG A 86 2.77 -23.20 -13.71
N ALA A 87 3.27 -22.70 -14.84
CA ALA A 87 3.84 -21.36 -14.90
C ALA A 87 2.79 -20.27 -14.62
N GLY A 88 1.58 -20.43 -15.14
CA GLY A 88 0.46 -19.54 -14.86
C GLY A 88 0.09 -19.53 -13.38
N GLU A 89 0.00 -20.70 -12.75
CA GLU A 89 -0.27 -20.85 -11.31
C GLU A 89 0.84 -20.20 -10.45
N HIS A 90 2.11 -20.47 -10.75
CA HIS A 90 3.24 -19.84 -10.06
C HIS A 90 3.24 -18.31 -10.25
N PHE A 91 2.90 -17.82 -11.45
CA PHE A 91 2.81 -16.39 -11.72
C PHE A 91 1.69 -15.72 -10.91
N LEU A 92 0.51 -16.34 -10.87
CA LEU A 92 -0.62 -15.86 -10.08
C LEU A 92 -0.27 -15.82 -8.59
N ALA A 93 0.32 -16.90 -8.06
CA ALA A 93 0.75 -16.98 -6.68
C ALA A 93 1.78 -15.89 -6.33
N VAL A 94 2.79 -15.69 -7.19
CA VAL A 94 3.77 -14.61 -7.01
C VAL A 94 3.09 -13.25 -6.98
N ASN A 95 2.19 -12.97 -7.93
CA ASN A 95 1.52 -11.68 -8.02
C ASN A 95 0.54 -11.43 -6.85
N TYR A 96 -0.13 -12.46 -6.35
CA TYR A 96 -0.98 -12.38 -5.17
C TYR A 96 -0.15 -12.04 -3.94
N LEU A 97 0.83 -12.88 -3.61
CA LEU A 97 1.63 -12.72 -2.38
C LEU A 97 2.34 -11.37 -2.35
N ILE A 98 3.01 -10.97 -3.44
CA ILE A 98 3.72 -9.68 -3.48
C ILE A 98 2.81 -8.45 -3.43
N SER A 99 1.51 -8.61 -3.68
CA SER A 99 0.54 -7.52 -3.56
C SER A 99 -0.02 -7.37 -2.17
N ASN A 100 0.10 -8.41 -1.33
CA ASN A 100 -0.43 -8.42 0.03
C ASN A 100 0.66 -8.31 1.10
N ILE A 101 1.94 -8.46 0.72
CA ILE A 101 3.09 -8.16 1.58
C ILE A 101 3.06 -6.68 1.97
N GLY A 102 3.21 -6.40 3.26
CA GLY A 102 3.18 -5.04 3.81
C GLY A 102 1.78 -4.45 3.92
N SER A 103 0.75 -5.30 4.00
CA SER A 103 -0.61 -4.87 4.33
C SER A 103 -0.70 -4.44 5.80
N ASP A 104 -1.57 -3.46 6.11
CA ASP A 104 -1.66 -2.81 7.43
C ASP A 104 -1.96 -3.80 8.59
N ASP A 105 -2.55 -4.95 8.30
CA ASP A 105 -2.91 -5.98 9.28
C ASP A 105 -1.88 -7.15 9.36
N GLY A 106 -0.83 -7.13 8.54
CA GLY A 106 0.13 -8.23 8.41
C GLY A 106 1.17 -8.29 9.53
N GLU A 107 1.51 -9.50 9.98
CA GLU A 107 2.66 -9.70 10.88
C GLU A 107 3.98 -9.64 10.11
N PRO A 108 5.05 -9.02 10.67
CA PRO A 108 6.36 -8.93 10.00
C PRO A 108 6.94 -10.26 9.54
N LEU A 109 6.69 -11.33 10.31
CA LEU A 109 7.16 -12.66 9.98
C LEU A 109 6.40 -13.29 8.81
N ASP A 110 5.09 -13.04 8.71
CA ASP A 110 4.26 -13.51 7.60
C ASP A 110 4.68 -12.87 6.27
N ASP A 111 4.97 -11.58 6.29
CA ASP A 111 5.49 -10.84 5.13
C ASP A 111 6.81 -11.43 4.62
N VAL A 112 7.73 -11.71 5.53
CA VAL A 112 9.04 -12.28 5.18
C VAL A 112 8.93 -13.71 4.68
N VAL A 113 8.14 -14.56 5.34
CA VAL A 113 7.94 -15.95 4.89
C VAL A 113 7.27 -15.96 3.51
N SER A 114 6.30 -15.07 3.29
CA SER A 114 5.65 -14.88 1.99
C SER A 114 6.62 -14.39 0.93
N LEU A 115 7.52 -13.45 1.25
CA LEU A 115 8.58 -13.02 0.35
C LEU A 115 9.51 -14.17 -0.02
N CYS A 116 9.94 -14.99 0.95
CA CYS A 116 10.78 -16.16 0.67
C CYS A 116 10.08 -17.16 -0.27
N MET A 117 8.77 -17.35 -0.10
CA MET A 117 7.97 -18.16 -1.02
C MET A 117 7.93 -17.54 -2.43
N VAL A 118 7.71 -16.23 -2.53
CA VAL A 118 7.72 -15.48 -3.80
C VAL A 118 9.07 -15.62 -4.51
N GLU A 119 10.18 -15.44 -3.80
CA GLU A 119 11.53 -15.61 -4.35
C GLU A 119 11.76 -17.04 -4.83
N HIS A 120 11.27 -18.04 -4.09
CA HIS A 120 11.36 -19.44 -4.48
C HIS A 120 10.55 -19.73 -5.75
N LEU A 121 9.28 -19.30 -5.80
CA LEU A 121 8.41 -19.46 -6.96
C LEU A 121 8.97 -18.73 -8.19
N GLN A 122 9.55 -17.54 -8.01
CA GLN A 122 10.22 -16.83 -9.10
C GLN A 122 11.44 -17.58 -9.61
N LYS A 123 12.28 -18.13 -8.74
CA LYS A 123 13.42 -18.96 -9.14
C LYS A 123 12.94 -20.18 -9.93
N GLN A 124 11.84 -20.81 -9.53
CA GLN A 124 11.23 -21.91 -10.29
C GLN A 124 10.70 -21.45 -11.66
N LEU A 125 10.04 -20.28 -11.72
CA LEU A 125 9.56 -19.69 -12.99
C LEU A 125 10.69 -19.46 -13.99
N ILE A 126 11.87 -19.03 -13.50
CA ILE A 126 13.04 -18.76 -14.34
C ILE A 126 13.78 -20.05 -14.71
N SER A 127 13.86 -21.04 -13.82
CA SER A 127 14.68 -22.25 -14.03
C SER A 127 13.94 -23.37 -14.76
N ASN A 128 12.62 -23.52 -14.56
CA ASN A 128 11.87 -24.69 -15.01
C ASN A 128 11.14 -24.50 -16.34
N HIS A 129 11.07 -23.28 -16.88
CA HIS A 129 10.28 -22.98 -18.07
C HIS A 129 11.14 -22.38 -19.18
N ALA A 130 11.05 -22.95 -20.39
CA ALA A 130 11.82 -22.48 -21.55
C ALA A 130 11.14 -21.35 -22.35
N SER A 131 9.91 -20.95 -21.98
CA SER A 131 9.15 -19.95 -22.73
C SER A 131 9.71 -18.54 -22.53
N LEU A 132 10.07 -17.89 -23.63
CA LEU A 132 10.57 -16.50 -23.64
C LEU A 132 9.57 -15.53 -22.98
N MET A 133 8.27 -15.79 -23.14
CA MET A 133 7.22 -14.96 -22.52
C MET A 133 7.22 -15.09 -21.00
N ILE A 134 7.38 -16.30 -20.47
CA ILE A 134 7.47 -16.56 -19.02
C ILE A 134 8.70 -15.88 -18.45
N HIS A 135 9.86 -15.99 -19.12
CA HIS A 135 11.07 -15.29 -18.68
C HIS A 135 10.91 -13.76 -18.68
N LYS A 136 10.25 -13.20 -19.70
CA LYS A 136 9.99 -11.76 -19.77
C LYS A 136 9.14 -11.30 -18.58
N ILE A 137 8.09 -12.06 -18.26
CA ILE A 137 7.19 -11.79 -17.14
C ILE A 137 7.94 -11.95 -15.80
N ALA A 138 8.66 -13.04 -15.61
CA ALA A 138 9.45 -13.29 -14.41
C ALA A 138 10.49 -12.19 -14.16
N ARG A 139 11.09 -11.64 -15.22
CA ARG A 139 12.05 -10.52 -15.15
C ARG A 139 11.40 -9.21 -14.74
N VAL A 140 10.18 -8.93 -15.21
CA VAL A 140 9.42 -7.75 -14.76
C VAL A 140 9.12 -7.85 -13.27
N LEU A 141 8.77 -9.04 -12.78
CA LEU A 141 8.54 -9.27 -11.36
C LEU A 141 9.82 -9.12 -10.50
N THR A 142 11.01 -9.37 -11.05
CA THR A 142 12.28 -9.24 -10.31
C THR A 142 12.46 -7.84 -9.74
N GLY A 143 12.16 -6.80 -10.52
CA GLY A 143 12.27 -5.42 -10.04
C GLY A 143 11.38 -5.15 -8.83
N ARG A 144 10.13 -5.64 -8.88
CA ARG A 144 9.17 -5.51 -7.78
C ARG A 144 9.61 -6.31 -6.55
N ILE A 145 10.05 -7.55 -6.74
CA ILE A 145 10.52 -8.42 -5.64
C ILE A 145 11.72 -7.83 -4.92
N VAL A 146 12.68 -7.29 -5.67
CA VAL A 146 13.86 -6.62 -5.09
C VAL A 146 13.47 -5.36 -4.33
N ALA A 147 12.55 -4.55 -4.88
CA ALA A 147 12.06 -3.36 -4.18
C ALA A 147 11.34 -3.72 -2.87
N THR A 148 10.39 -4.66 -2.92
CA THR A 148 9.67 -5.13 -1.73
C THR A 148 10.61 -5.73 -0.68
N ARG A 149 11.66 -6.44 -1.10
CA ARG A 149 12.68 -6.95 -0.19
C ARG A 149 13.39 -5.82 0.55
N SER A 150 13.87 -4.81 -0.18
CA SER A 150 14.55 -3.66 0.42
C SER A 150 13.64 -2.86 1.37
N GLU A 151 12.38 -2.67 0.99
CA GLU A 151 11.37 -2.02 1.84
C GLU A 151 11.15 -2.79 3.15
N LEU A 152 11.00 -4.12 3.08
CA LEU A 152 10.87 -4.96 4.28
C LEU A 152 12.12 -4.98 5.15
N GLU A 153 13.32 -4.98 4.55
CA GLU A 153 14.57 -4.90 5.31
C GLU A 153 14.68 -3.59 6.10
N GLU A 154 14.33 -2.46 5.47
CA GLU A 154 14.33 -1.14 6.09
C GLU A 154 13.23 -1.02 7.17
N PHE A 155 12.01 -1.45 6.85
CA PHE A 155 10.87 -1.41 7.78
C PHE A 155 11.12 -2.25 9.03
N ASN A 156 11.57 -3.50 8.87
CA ASN A 156 11.85 -4.38 10.00
C ASN A 156 13.03 -3.88 10.85
N THR A 157 13.99 -3.18 10.27
CA THR A 157 15.12 -2.65 11.05
C THR A 157 14.74 -1.36 11.78
N SER A 158 13.93 -0.50 11.15
CA SER A 158 13.55 0.81 11.71
C SER A 158 12.54 0.70 12.84
N THR A 159 11.55 -0.18 12.74
CA THR A 159 10.49 -0.36 13.75
C THR A 159 10.92 -1.17 14.98
N LEU A 160 12.12 -1.76 14.96
CA LEU A 160 12.64 -2.56 16.07
C LEU A 160 12.86 -1.73 17.35
N SER A 161 13.10 -0.42 17.22
CA SER A 161 13.24 0.49 18.36
C SER A 161 11.99 0.54 19.24
N ASP A 162 10.82 0.40 18.61
CA ASP A 162 9.53 0.65 19.24
C ASP A 162 9.00 -0.58 19.98
N ILE A 163 9.66 -1.72 19.80
CA ILE A 163 9.22 -3.00 20.35
C ILE A 163 9.77 -3.23 21.74
N SER A 164 8.83 -3.22 22.69
CA SER A 164 9.08 -3.51 24.10
C SER A 164 8.44 -4.82 24.58
N ARG A 165 7.73 -5.54 23.69
CA ARG A 165 7.08 -6.81 23.98
C ARG A 165 7.84 -7.96 23.33
N SER A 166 7.94 -9.08 24.04
CA SER A 166 8.68 -10.26 23.58
C SER A 166 8.03 -10.93 22.37
N ASP A 167 6.71 -11.08 22.35
CA ASP A 167 5.98 -11.69 21.24
C ASP A 167 6.22 -10.95 19.89
N TRP A 168 6.16 -9.62 19.91
CA TRP A 168 6.46 -8.81 18.73
C TRP A 168 7.94 -8.85 18.36
N ALA A 169 8.83 -8.83 19.36
CA ALA A 169 10.27 -8.87 19.14
C ALA A 169 10.72 -10.21 18.53
N VAL A 170 10.13 -11.34 18.93
CA VAL A 170 10.41 -12.66 18.32
C VAL A 170 10.07 -12.64 16.85
N ASN A 171 8.86 -12.22 16.50
CA ASN A 171 8.40 -12.22 15.11
C ASN A 171 9.32 -11.36 14.25
N GLN A 172 9.63 -10.14 14.70
CA GLN A 172 10.46 -9.21 13.94
C GLN A 172 11.93 -9.61 13.87
N LEU A 173 12.53 -10.08 14.96
CA LEU A 173 13.91 -10.57 14.94
C LEU A 173 14.04 -11.86 14.11
N THR A 174 13.03 -12.73 14.13
CA THR A 174 12.97 -13.90 13.25
C THR A 174 12.88 -13.47 11.78
N ALA A 175 12.05 -12.49 11.47
CA ALA A 175 11.92 -11.91 10.14
C ALA A 175 13.26 -11.33 9.65
N ILE A 176 13.96 -10.56 10.49
CA ILE A 176 15.30 -10.02 10.19
C ILE A 176 16.33 -11.14 10.01
N ALA A 177 16.30 -12.17 10.86
CA ALA A 177 17.21 -13.32 10.75
C ALA A 177 17.10 -14.00 9.39
N ILE A 178 15.87 -14.19 8.92
CA ILE A 178 15.58 -14.85 7.63
C ILE A 178 15.95 -13.94 6.46
N LEU A 179 15.60 -12.66 6.51
CA LEU A 179 15.92 -11.71 5.44
C LEU A 179 17.43 -11.47 5.34
N GLN A 180 18.06 -11.02 6.42
CA GLN A 180 19.43 -10.51 6.40
C GLN A 180 20.47 -11.59 6.71
N THR A 181 20.06 -12.83 6.98
CA THR A 181 20.96 -13.95 7.32
C THR A 181 21.86 -13.67 8.53
N LYS A 182 21.34 -12.94 9.51
CA LYS A 182 22.06 -12.60 10.76
C LYS A 182 22.07 -13.77 11.73
N ASP A 183 23.18 -13.93 12.45
CA ASP A 183 23.26 -14.88 13.56
C ASP A 183 22.60 -14.33 14.84
N ILE A 184 22.40 -15.19 15.84
CA ILE A 184 21.73 -14.83 17.10
C ILE A 184 22.49 -13.71 17.83
N SER A 185 23.82 -13.69 17.79
CA SER A 185 24.64 -12.67 18.43
C SER A 185 24.46 -11.31 17.75
N GLN A 186 24.47 -11.27 16.41
CA GLN A 186 24.21 -10.09 15.61
C GLN A 186 22.79 -9.55 15.79
N LEU A 187 21.80 -10.43 16.00
CA LEU A 187 20.43 -10.04 16.31
C LEU A 187 20.31 -9.42 17.71
N LEU A 188 21.05 -9.95 18.69
CA LEU A 188 21.12 -9.38 20.04
C LEU A 188 21.76 -7.99 20.00
N ASP A 189 22.91 -7.86 19.32
CA ASP A 189 23.60 -6.58 19.18
C ASP A 189 22.70 -5.54 18.51
N LEU A 190 22.01 -5.94 17.42
CA LEU A 190 21.05 -5.07 16.71
C LEU A 190 19.89 -4.63 17.60
N TYR A 191 19.30 -5.56 18.36
CA TYR A 191 18.20 -5.23 19.26
C TYR A 191 18.63 -4.26 20.35
N LEU A 192 19.78 -4.52 20.99
CA LEU A 192 20.32 -3.65 22.03
C LEU A 192 20.70 -2.27 21.49
N GLU A 193 21.29 -2.19 20.30
CA GLU A 193 21.61 -0.93 19.63
C GLU A 193 20.34 -0.10 19.42
N LYS A 194 19.28 -0.69 18.84
CA LYS A 194 18.02 0.03 18.58
C LYS A 194 17.29 0.45 19.85
N ARG A 195 17.30 -0.39 20.88
CA ARG A 195 16.73 -0.05 22.20
C ARG A 195 17.54 1.02 22.92
N PHE A 196 18.86 1.03 22.76
CA PHE A 196 19.72 2.09 23.28
C PHE A 196 19.44 3.43 22.61
N GLU A 197 19.29 3.46 21.28
CA GLU A 197 18.89 4.66 20.53
C GLU A 197 17.53 5.19 21.00
N TYR A 198 16.53 4.31 21.16
CA TYR A 198 15.21 4.66 21.68
C TYR A 198 15.28 5.29 23.09
N ILE A 199 16.00 4.65 24.01
CA ILE A 199 16.15 5.17 25.38
C ILE A 199 16.88 6.52 25.39
N LYS A 200 17.87 6.70 24.51
CA LYS A 200 18.59 7.97 24.37
C LYS A 200 17.63 9.09 23.95
N HIS A 201 16.78 8.85 22.94
CA HIS A 201 15.76 9.81 22.54
C HIS A 201 14.72 10.08 23.64
N LEU A 202 14.32 9.05 24.37
CA LEU A 202 13.42 9.19 25.52
C LEU A 202 14.02 10.12 26.60
N ILE A 203 15.33 10.07 26.83
CA ILE A 203 16.03 10.98 27.75
C ILE A 203 16.06 12.41 27.19
N GLU A 204 16.33 12.57 25.90
CA GLU A 204 16.35 13.88 25.22
C GLU A 204 14.97 14.56 25.27
N ASP A 205 13.89 13.80 25.14
CA ASP A 205 12.50 14.25 25.23
C ASP A 205 12.02 14.53 26.66
N SER A 206 12.95 14.65 27.62
CA SER A 206 12.68 14.98 29.03
C SER A 206 11.76 13.98 29.74
N ALA A 207 11.84 12.70 29.37
CA ALA A 207 11.11 11.66 30.09
C ALA A 207 11.60 11.53 31.54
N THR A 208 10.72 11.03 32.41
CA THR A 208 11.08 10.79 33.80
C THR A 208 12.12 9.68 33.93
N ILE A 209 12.95 9.74 34.98
CA ILE A 209 13.87 8.63 35.32
C ILE A 209 13.10 7.32 35.47
N LEU A 210 11.87 7.37 36.00
CA LEU A 210 11.03 6.18 36.16
C LEU A 210 10.70 5.53 34.82
N SER A 211 10.29 6.30 33.80
CA SER A 211 10.02 5.78 32.46
C SER A 211 11.27 5.20 31.79
N VAL A 212 12.43 5.82 31.98
CA VAL A 212 13.70 5.28 31.45
C VAL A 212 14.04 3.94 32.10
N VAL A 213 13.93 3.84 33.43
CA VAL A 213 14.17 2.59 34.16
C VAL A 213 13.16 1.51 33.77
N GLU A 214 11.90 1.87 33.52
CA GLU A 214 10.87 0.94 33.06
C GLU A 214 11.21 0.36 31.68
N GLU A 215 11.64 1.20 30.74
CA GLU A 215 12.03 0.75 29.39
C GLU A 215 13.30 -0.10 29.38
N ILE A 216 14.27 0.18 30.25
CA ILE A 216 15.43 -0.69 30.48
C ILE A 216 14.97 -2.05 31.01
N LYS A 217 14.06 -2.07 31.99
CA LYS A 217 13.53 -3.31 32.55
C LYS A 217 12.80 -4.15 31.50
N LYS A 218 11.95 -3.51 30.66
CA LYS A 218 11.27 -4.20 29.54
C LYS A 218 12.29 -4.79 28.56
N THR A 219 13.30 -4.01 28.18
CA THR A 219 14.37 -4.46 27.27
C THR A 219 15.09 -5.69 27.83
N LEU A 220 15.44 -5.68 29.13
CA LEU A 220 16.07 -6.83 29.77
C LEU A 220 15.17 -8.07 29.83
N SER A 221 13.87 -7.89 30.07
CA SER A 221 12.88 -8.99 30.05
C SER A 221 12.82 -9.66 28.68
N VAL A 222 12.79 -8.86 27.61
CA VAL A 222 12.84 -9.37 26.23
C VAL A 222 14.15 -10.10 25.97
N VAL A 223 15.29 -9.55 26.41
CA VAL A 223 16.60 -10.21 26.22
C VAL A 223 16.64 -11.56 26.93
N GLU A 224 16.13 -11.64 28.15
CA GLU A 224 16.07 -12.88 28.93
C GLU A 224 15.20 -13.94 28.25
N GLU A 225 13.96 -13.59 27.86
CA GLU A 225 13.05 -14.51 27.19
C GLU A 225 13.60 -14.96 25.82
N LEU A 226 14.07 -14.03 25.00
CA LEU A 226 14.35 -14.35 23.60
C LEU A 226 15.71 -15.02 23.41
N PHE A 227 16.73 -14.55 24.14
CA PHE A 227 18.12 -14.95 23.92
C PHE A 227 18.63 -15.90 25.00
N VAL A 228 18.19 -15.76 26.26
CA VAL A 228 18.63 -16.65 27.35
C VAL A 228 17.77 -17.91 27.43
N HIS A 229 16.44 -17.78 27.37
CA HIS A 229 15.55 -18.95 27.33
C HIS A 229 15.48 -19.59 25.94
N GLY A 230 16.01 -18.93 24.90
CA GLY A 230 16.16 -19.51 23.56
C GLY A 230 14.89 -19.48 22.71
N GLU A 231 13.88 -18.68 23.06
CA GLU A 231 12.64 -18.57 22.29
C GLU A 231 12.87 -18.11 20.85
N LEU A 232 13.80 -17.17 20.63
CA LEU A 232 14.16 -16.71 19.30
C LEU A 232 14.76 -17.84 18.44
N GLN A 233 15.63 -18.65 19.05
CA GLN A 233 16.22 -19.80 18.36
C GLN A 233 15.15 -20.82 17.98
N HIS A 234 14.19 -21.09 18.87
CA HIS A 234 13.06 -21.97 18.59
C HIS A 234 12.18 -21.43 17.46
N SER A 235 11.90 -20.13 17.44
CA SER A 235 11.15 -19.47 16.36
C SER A 235 11.85 -19.62 15.01
N ILE A 236 13.13 -19.27 14.92
CA ILE A 236 13.94 -19.41 13.70
C ILE A 236 13.95 -20.87 13.22
N GLN A 237 14.16 -21.83 14.12
CA GLN A 237 14.13 -23.25 13.77
C GLN A 237 12.76 -23.71 13.28
N SER A 238 11.68 -23.24 13.90
CA SER A 238 10.30 -23.56 13.50
C SER A 238 10.04 -23.12 12.05
N VAL A 239 10.46 -21.90 11.69
CA VAL A 239 10.31 -21.38 10.32
C VAL A 239 11.20 -22.15 9.34
N CYS A 240 12.48 -22.35 9.66
CA CYS A 240 13.42 -23.08 8.80
C CYS A 240 13.01 -24.55 8.57
N ASN A 241 12.35 -25.18 9.55
CA ASN A 241 11.85 -26.55 9.44
C ASN A 241 10.45 -26.65 8.80
N GLY A 242 9.86 -25.53 8.37
CA GLY A 242 8.54 -25.50 7.74
C GLY A 242 7.38 -25.80 8.69
N GLN A 243 7.58 -25.62 10.01
CA GLN A 243 6.53 -25.80 11.02
C GLN A 243 5.70 -24.53 11.22
N TYR A 244 6.25 -23.38 10.84
CA TYR A 244 5.54 -22.11 10.85
C TYR A 244 4.41 -22.09 9.80
N LYS A 245 3.21 -21.67 10.24
CA LYS A 245 2.04 -21.56 9.38
C LYS A 245 1.80 -20.10 9.06
N CYS A 246 2.25 -19.68 7.89
CA CYS A 246 2.03 -18.32 7.43
C CYS A 246 0.56 -18.11 7.04
N GLU A 247 -0.08 -17.09 7.62
CA GLU A 247 -1.51 -16.82 7.40
C GLU A 247 -1.76 -16.39 5.95
N LEU A 248 -0.91 -15.53 5.40
CA LEU A 248 -1.05 -15.05 4.03
C LEU A 248 -0.99 -16.19 2.98
N ILE A 249 -0.12 -17.18 3.22
CA ILE A 249 -0.04 -18.37 2.37
C ILE A 249 -1.30 -19.24 2.55
N ARG A 250 -1.80 -19.36 3.78
CA ARG A 250 -3.02 -20.12 4.07
C ARG A 250 -4.24 -19.50 3.39
N GLU A 251 -4.37 -18.18 3.42
CA GLU A 251 -5.43 -17.43 2.74
C GLU A 251 -5.35 -17.62 1.22
N MET A 252 -4.16 -17.47 0.63
CA MET A 252 -3.95 -17.75 -0.79
C MET A 252 -4.38 -19.17 -1.17
N CYS A 253 -4.03 -20.17 -0.36
CA CYS A 253 -4.43 -21.56 -0.61
C CYS A 253 -5.94 -21.81 -0.41
N ALA A 254 -6.61 -21.01 0.41
CA ALA A 254 -8.05 -21.11 0.65
C ALA A 254 -8.89 -20.40 -0.41
N ASP A 255 -8.29 -19.48 -1.19
CA ASP A 255 -8.96 -18.80 -2.30
C ASP A 255 -9.33 -19.80 -3.41
N GLN A 256 -10.61 -19.80 -3.79
CA GLN A 256 -11.19 -20.71 -4.78
C GLN A 256 -10.56 -20.57 -6.17
N ALA A 257 -9.88 -19.45 -6.45
CA ALA A 257 -9.09 -19.26 -7.66
C ALA A 257 -7.91 -20.26 -7.79
N TYR A 258 -7.41 -20.80 -6.68
CA TYR A 258 -6.37 -21.83 -6.63
C TYR A 258 -6.92 -23.24 -6.41
N SER A 259 -8.18 -23.37 -5.97
CA SER A 259 -8.91 -24.64 -6.02
C SER A 259 -9.41 -24.88 -7.45
N PHE A 260 -8.49 -25.23 -8.37
CA PHE A 260 -8.92 -25.93 -9.57
C PHE A 260 -9.52 -27.26 -9.10
N GLU A 261 -10.84 -27.28 -8.96
CA GLU A 261 -11.59 -28.49 -8.66
C GLU A 261 -11.08 -29.59 -9.60
N LYS A 262 -10.47 -30.62 -9.01
CA LYS A 262 -10.39 -31.96 -9.59
C LYS A 262 -11.83 -32.47 -9.72
N ASN A 263 -12.57 -31.94 -10.68
CA ASN A 263 -13.79 -32.59 -11.12
C ASN A 263 -13.38 -33.70 -12.09
N ASN A 264 -13.59 -34.92 -11.59
CA ASN A 264 -13.44 -36.24 -12.21
C ASN A 264 -13.55 -36.31 -13.73
#